data_AF-A0A2E5W155-F1
#
_entry.id   AF-A0A2E5W155-F1
#
_cell.length_a   1.000
_cell.length_b   1.000
_cell.length_c   1.000
_cell.angle_alpha   90.00
_cell.angle_beta   90.00
_cell.angle_gamma   90.00
#
_symmetry.space_group_name_H-M   'P 1'
#
loop_
_entity.id
_entity.type
_entity.pdbx_description
1 polymer ?
#
loop_
_entity_poly.entity_id
_entity_poly.type
_entity_poly.pdbx_seq_one_letter_code
_entity_poly.pdbx_strand_id
1 'polypeptide(L)'
;FLEEMIVRRELSDNFCEYEPNYDYFEGFHPWAKKTLNDHRNDNREYLYSIEQFKEAGTHDELWNTAQNQMKVTGKMHGYMRMYWAKKILEWSSSPEVALQTAIDLNDKYELDGRDPNGYAGIAWSIGGIHDRAWFERPVYGKIRYMNYNGCKSKFNVKKYIETYGI
;
A
#
# COMPACT_ATOMS: atom_id res chain seq x y z
N PHE A 1 -20.01 2.41 6.97
CA PHE A 1 -19.48 2.83 8.28
C PHE A 1 -19.37 1.65 9.24
N LEU A 2 -20.48 1.00 9.65
CA LEU A 2 -20.41 -0.16 10.56
C LEU A 2 -19.53 -1.30 10.03
N GLU A 3 -19.60 -1.61 8.74
CA GLU A 3 -18.72 -2.60 8.10
C GLU A 3 -17.23 -2.29 8.31
N GLU A 4 -16.82 -1.03 8.14
CA GLU A 4 -15.41 -0.63 8.33
C GLU A 4 -15.02 -0.63 9.82
N MET A 5 -15.90 -0.13 10.68
CA MET A 5 -15.58 0.01 12.11
C MET A 5 -15.61 -1.32 12.87
N ILE A 6 -16.46 -2.26 12.47
CA ILE A 6 -16.64 -3.55 13.14
C ILE A 6 -15.88 -4.61 12.36
N VAL A 7 -16.34 -4.93 11.14
CA VAL A 7 -15.82 -6.07 10.38
C VAL A 7 -14.37 -5.85 9.98
N ARG A 8 -14.04 -4.73 9.31
CA ARG A 8 -12.67 -4.50 8.84
C ARG A 8 -11.69 -4.31 10.00
N ARG A 9 -12.09 -3.56 11.03
CA ARG A 9 -11.25 -3.32 12.21
C ARG A 9 -10.94 -4.61 12.96
N GLU A 10 -11.95 -5.40 13.32
CA GLU A 10 -11.76 -6.62 14.10
C GLU A 10 -11.14 -7.76 13.27
N LEU A 11 -11.31 -7.73 11.95
CA LEU A 11 -10.59 -8.63 11.04
C LEU A 11 -9.09 -8.34 11.01
N SER A 12 -8.68 -7.08 11.17
CA SER A 12 -7.26 -6.73 11.31
C SER A 12 -6.66 -7.30 12.60
N ASP A 13 -7.38 -7.19 13.72
CA ASP A 13 -6.97 -7.80 14.99
C ASP A 13 -6.86 -9.33 14.84
N ASN A 14 -7.83 -9.96 14.16
CA ASN A 14 -7.78 -11.39 13.85
C ASN A 14 -6.53 -11.76 13.03
N PHE A 15 -6.17 -10.98 12.02
CA PHE A 15 -4.97 -11.25 11.22
C PHE A 15 -3.70 -11.18 12.07
N CYS A 16 -3.51 -10.12 12.85
CA CYS A 16 -2.32 -9.95 13.69
C CYS A 16 -2.25 -10.94 14.87
N GLU A 17 -3.38 -11.40 15.39
CA GLU A 17 -3.43 -12.40 16.47
C GLU A 17 -3.07 -13.81 15.96
N TYR A 18 -3.56 -14.20 14.78
CA TYR A 18 -3.48 -15.58 14.30
C TYR A 18 -2.40 -15.84 13.24
N GLU A 19 -1.77 -14.80 12.67
CA GLU A 19 -0.61 -14.92 11.79
C GLU A 19 0.60 -14.26 12.44
N PRO A 20 1.53 -15.03 13.04
CA PRO A 20 2.73 -14.48 13.68
C PRO A 20 3.65 -13.68 12.75
N ASN A 21 3.53 -13.87 11.44
CA ASN A 21 4.30 -13.16 10.42
C ASN A 21 3.46 -12.09 9.71
N TYR A 22 2.52 -11.45 10.41
CA TYR A 22 1.58 -10.47 9.83
C TYR A 22 2.27 -9.29 9.13
N ASP A 23 3.51 -8.99 9.51
CA ASP A 23 4.39 -7.93 9.01
C ASP A 23 5.52 -8.43 8.10
N TYR A 24 5.51 -9.72 7.72
CA TYR A 24 6.45 -10.32 6.78
C TYR A 24 5.74 -10.94 5.57
N PHE A 25 6.48 -11.13 4.47
CA PHE A 25 5.96 -11.71 3.23
C PHE A 25 5.38 -13.13 3.45
N GLU A 26 5.94 -13.85 4.41
CA GLU A 26 5.56 -15.18 4.83
C GLU A 26 4.09 -15.26 5.28
N GLY A 27 3.57 -14.18 5.89
CA GLY A 27 2.17 -14.09 6.32
C GLY A 27 1.15 -13.95 5.19
N PHE A 28 1.61 -13.75 3.93
CA PHE A 28 0.69 -13.71 2.79
C PHE A 28 0.13 -15.09 2.43
N HIS A 29 -1.07 -15.10 1.84
CA HIS A 29 -1.68 -16.32 1.33
C HIS A 29 -0.80 -17.01 0.26
N PRO A 30 -0.83 -18.35 0.15
CA PRO A 30 -0.01 -19.09 -0.82
C PRO A 30 -0.16 -18.61 -2.27
N TRP A 31 -1.37 -18.22 -2.70
CA TRP A 31 -1.61 -17.73 -4.07
C TRP A 31 -0.89 -16.40 -4.34
N ALA A 32 -0.86 -15.51 -3.35
CA ALA A 32 -0.22 -14.21 -3.45
C ALA A 32 1.30 -14.35 -3.43
N LYS A 33 1.83 -15.20 -2.53
CA LYS A 33 3.26 -15.52 -2.51
C LYS A 33 3.72 -16.10 -3.83
N LYS A 34 2.96 -17.04 -4.41
CA LYS A 34 3.26 -17.64 -5.70
C LYS A 34 3.32 -16.59 -6.81
N THR A 35 2.26 -15.79 -6.97
CA THR A 35 2.20 -14.81 -8.08
C THR A 35 3.27 -13.74 -7.93
N LEU A 36 3.56 -13.26 -6.72
CA LEU A 36 4.64 -12.30 -6.51
C LEU A 36 6.03 -12.92 -6.80
N ASN A 37 6.23 -14.19 -6.44
CA ASN A 37 7.46 -14.94 -6.77
C ASN A 37 7.64 -15.11 -8.28
N ASP A 38 6.58 -15.46 -9.00
CA ASP A 38 6.60 -15.64 -10.46
C ASP A 38 7.04 -14.35 -11.18
N HIS A 39 6.77 -13.17 -10.59
CA HIS A 39 7.05 -11.85 -11.16
C HIS A 39 8.27 -11.14 -10.55
N ARG A 40 9.09 -11.82 -9.73
CA ARG A 40 10.28 -11.21 -9.07
C ARG A 40 11.32 -10.66 -10.04
N ASN A 41 11.38 -11.16 -11.26
CA ASN A 41 12.40 -10.78 -12.25
C ASN A 41 11.87 -9.83 -13.33
N ASP A 42 10.61 -9.40 -13.21
CA ASP A 42 10.04 -8.43 -14.14
C ASP A 42 10.80 -7.10 -14.08
N ASN A 43 10.98 -6.41 -15.20
CA ASN A 43 11.60 -5.10 -15.15
C ASN A 43 10.68 -4.10 -14.41
N ARG A 44 11.22 -3.37 -13.43
CA ARG A 44 10.51 -2.27 -12.77
C ARG A 44 10.86 -0.98 -13.51
N GLU A 45 9.83 -0.25 -13.95
CA GLU A 45 10.02 1.03 -14.64
C GLU A 45 10.71 2.06 -13.75
N TYR A 46 10.41 2.03 -12.45
CA TYR A 46 11.01 2.87 -11.43
C TYR A 46 11.46 2.03 -10.23
N LEU A 47 12.56 2.43 -9.60
CA LEU A 47 13.04 1.88 -8.34
C LEU A 47 13.41 3.05 -7.43
N TYR A 48 12.68 3.18 -6.32
CA TYR A 48 12.91 4.25 -5.35
C TYR A 48 13.52 3.69 -4.06
N SER A 49 14.44 4.45 -3.47
CA SER A 49 14.90 4.19 -2.10
C SER A 49 13.83 4.60 -1.09
N ILE A 50 13.95 4.09 0.14
CA ILE A 50 13.06 4.51 1.24
C ILE A 50 13.14 6.02 1.49
N GLU A 51 14.30 6.65 1.29
CA GLU A 51 14.47 8.11 1.41
C GLU A 51 13.70 8.86 0.32
N GLN A 52 13.70 8.36 -0.92
CA GLN A 52 12.93 8.96 -2.01
C GLN A 52 11.43 8.86 -1.76
N PHE A 53 10.95 7.70 -1.29
CA PHE A 53 9.57 7.57 -0.85
C PHE A 53 9.25 8.49 0.33
N LYS A 54 10.10 8.53 1.35
CA LYS A 54 9.96 9.38 2.55
C LYS A 54 9.84 10.87 2.20
N GLU A 55 10.60 11.34 1.22
CA GLU A 55 10.60 12.74 0.80
C GLU A 55 9.61 13.06 -0.33
N ALA A 56 8.68 12.16 -0.64
CA ALA A 56 7.71 12.36 -1.72
C ALA A 56 8.39 12.70 -3.06
N GLY A 57 9.51 12.04 -3.35
CA GLY A 57 10.38 12.29 -4.49
C GLY A 57 10.16 11.33 -5.65
N THR A 58 8.91 10.93 -5.93
CA THR A 58 8.58 10.05 -7.06
C THR A 58 8.17 10.84 -8.30
N HIS A 59 8.04 10.17 -9.44
CA HIS A 59 7.51 10.77 -10.66
C HIS A 59 6.00 11.05 -10.59
N ASP A 60 5.28 10.43 -9.66
CA ASP A 60 3.82 10.51 -9.57
C ASP A 60 3.41 11.58 -8.54
N GLU A 61 2.92 12.70 -9.05
CA GLU A 61 2.45 13.83 -8.23
C GLU A 61 1.30 13.45 -7.28
N LEU A 62 0.40 12.54 -7.67
CA LEU A 62 -0.68 12.07 -6.80
C LEU A 62 -0.11 11.23 -5.65
N TRP A 63 0.87 10.37 -5.93
CA TRP A 63 1.56 9.61 -4.89
C TRP A 63 2.31 10.53 -3.92
N ASN A 64 3.06 11.49 -4.46
CA ASN A 64 3.81 12.49 -3.67
C ASN A 64 2.87 13.31 -2.78
N THR A 65 1.72 13.73 -3.32
CA THR A 65 0.68 14.45 -2.56
C THR A 65 0.14 13.59 -1.41
N ALA A 66 -0.10 12.29 -1.64
CA ALA A 66 -0.57 11.39 -0.57
C ALA A 66 0.48 11.23 0.54
N GLN A 67 1.74 11.04 0.16
CA GLN A 67 2.86 10.98 1.10
C GLN A 67 2.98 12.28 1.92
N ASN A 68 2.83 13.43 1.28
CA ASN A 68 2.87 14.73 1.95
C ASN A 68 1.67 14.95 2.87
N GLN A 69 0.46 14.54 2.47
CA GLN A 69 -0.71 14.56 3.36
C GLN A 69 -0.40 13.78 4.65
N MET A 70 0.15 12.58 4.54
CA MET A 70 0.54 11.77 5.68
C MET A 70 1.56 12.48 6.57
N LYS A 71 2.64 13.03 6.00
CA LYS A 71 3.70 13.73 6.75
C LYS A 71 3.21 14.97 7.48
N VAL A 72 2.34 15.76 6.85
CA VAL A 72 1.90 17.07 7.37
C VAL A 72 0.75 16.93 8.36
N THR A 73 -0.22 16.06 8.05
CA THR A 73 -1.45 15.95 8.84
C THR A 73 -1.44 14.78 9.81
N GLY A 74 -0.51 13.82 9.62
CA GLY A 74 -0.50 12.56 10.34
C GLY A 74 -1.69 11.64 10.02
N LYS A 75 -2.43 11.94 8.94
CA LYS A 75 -3.61 11.16 8.54
C LYS A 75 -3.84 11.16 7.02
N MET A 76 -3.30 10.17 6.31
CA MET A 76 -3.63 9.99 4.89
C MET A 76 -5.10 9.57 4.69
N HIS A 77 -5.74 10.04 3.62
CA HIS A 77 -7.08 9.56 3.28
C HIS A 77 -7.06 8.05 2.97
N GLY A 78 -8.01 7.28 3.53
CA GLY A 78 -8.00 5.80 3.42
C GLY A 78 -7.98 5.27 1.99
N TYR A 79 -8.68 5.92 1.05
CA TYR A 79 -8.60 5.57 -0.37
C TYR A 79 -7.18 5.75 -0.95
N MET A 80 -6.46 6.76 -0.49
CA MET A 80 -5.10 7.03 -0.92
C MET A 80 -4.08 6.09 -0.28
N ARG A 81 -4.30 5.59 0.94
CA ARG A 81 -3.44 4.55 1.54
C ARG A 81 -3.35 3.31 0.65
N MET A 82 -4.48 2.87 0.07
CA MET A 82 -4.50 1.76 -0.89
C MET A 82 -3.67 2.04 -2.14
N TYR A 83 -3.83 3.24 -2.72
CA TYR A 83 -3.05 3.66 -3.89
C TYR A 83 -1.56 3.70 -3.56
N TRP A 84 -1.23 4.35 -2.45
CA TRP A 84 0.11 4.61 -1.96
C TRP A 84 0.90 3.31 -1.73
N ALA A 85 0.34 2.35 -0.98
CA ALA A 85 1.01 1.08 -0.69
C ALA A 85 1.20 0.21 -1.95
N LYS A 86 0.23 0.24 -2.88
CA LYS A 86 0.34 -0.49 -4.15
C LYS A 86 1.46 0.05 -5.03
N LYS A 87 1.65 1.37 -5.06
CA LYS A 87 2.76 1.97 -5.80
C LYS A 87 4.12 1.70 -5.17
N ILE A 88 4.20 1.57 -3.85
CA ILE A 88 5.43 1.11 -3.19
C ILE A 88 5.81 -0.29 -3.70
N LEU A 89 4.85 -1.22 -3.85
CA LEU A 89 5.11 -2.53 -4.47
C LEU A 89 5.63 -2.40 -5.91
N GLU A 90 5.01 -1.55 -6.73
CA GLU A 90 5.40 -1.36 -8.13
C GLU A 90 6.81 -0.79 -8.31
N TRP A 91 7.25 0.06 -7.39
CA TRP A 91 8.50 0.82 -7.50
C TRP A 91 9.56 0.39 -6.48
N SER A 92 9.44 -0.84 -5.95
CA SER A 92 10.44 -1.48 -5.08
C SER A 92 11.09 -2.67 -5.76
N SER A 93 12.30 -3.01 -5.32
CA SER A 93 13.06 -4.14 -5.86
C SER A 93 12.42 -5.50 -5.57
N SER A 94 11.69 -5.63 -4.46
CA SER A 94 11.02 -6.87 -4.07
C SER A 94 9.77 -6.59 -3.22
N PRO A 95 8.82 -7.55 -3.11
CA PRO A 95 7.65 -7.39 -2.24
C PRO A 95 8.01 -7.26 -0.75
N GLU A 96 9.11 -7.87 -0.29
CA GLU A 96 9.60 -7.70 1.08
C GLU A 96 10.06 -6.27 1.35
N VAL A 97 10.85 -5.70 0.43
CA VAL A 97 11.31 -4.30 0.52
C VAL A 97 10.11 -3.37 0.46
N ALA A 98 9.13 -3.64 -0.40
CA ALA A 98 7.90 -2.87 -0.48
C ALA A 98 7.10 -2.90 0.83
N LEU A 99 6.91 -4.10 1.39
CA LEU A 99 6.17 -4.31 2.64
C LEU A 99 6.82 -3.53 3.79
N GLN A 100 8.13 -3.70 3.98
CA GLN A 100 8.84 -3.02 5.06
C GLN A 100 8.89 -1.51 4.87
N THR A 101 9.09 -1.03 3.63
CA THR A 101 9.03 0.41 3.32
C THR A 101 7.65 0.99 3.68
N ALA A 102 6.57 0.29 3.34
CA ALA A 102 5.22 0.74 3.64
C ALA A 102 4.94 0.73 5.16
N ILE A 103 5.39 -0.29 5.88
CA ILE A 103 5.25 -0.38 7.34
C ILE A 103 6.01 0.75 8.01
N ASP A 104 7.30 0.92 7.69
CA ASP A 104 8.16 1.94 8.28
C ASP A 104 7.60 3.36 8.11
N LEU A 105 7.07 3.67 6.93
CA LEU A 105 6.48 4.98 6.66
C LEU A 105 5.13 5.17 7.33
N ASN A 106 4.26 4.16 7.32
CA ASN A 106 2.96 4.20 8.02
C ASN A 106 3.16 4.42 9.52
N ASP A 107 4.01 3.60 10.15
CA ASP A 107 4.22 3.60 11.59
C ASP A 107 4.95 4.84 12.08
N LYS A 108 5.72 5.49 11.21
CA LYS A 108 6.41 6.74 11.50
C LYS A 108 5.50 7.96 11.48
N TYR A 109 4.58 8.04 10.52
CA TYR A 109 3.86 9.29 10.24
C TYR A 109 2.36 9.24 10.55
N GLU A 110 1.71 8.09 10.44
CA GLU A 110 0.28 8.00 10.72
C GLU A 110 0.05 8.05 12.25
N LEU A 111 -0.82 8.97 12.69
CA LEU A 111 -1.25 9.06 14.09
C LEU A 111 -2.00 7.80 14.53
N ASP A 112 -2.60 7.09 13.56
CA ASP A 112 -3.28 5.80 13.73
C ASP A 112 -2.41 4.61 13.24
N GLY A 113 -1.10 4.80 13.06
CA GLY A 113 -0.15 3.73 12.72
C GLY A 113 0.30 2.89 13.92
N ARG A 114 1.17 1.89 13.70
CA ARG A 114 1.56 0.87 14.70
C ARG A 114 0.35 0.15 15.29
N ASP A 115 -0.57 -0.19 14.41
CA ASP A 115 -1.90 -0.71 14.72
C ASP A 115 -2.20 -1.90 13.78
N PRO A 116 -2.93 -2.93 14.24
CA PRO A 116 -3.34 -4.05 13.39
C PRO A 116 -3.95 -3.62 12.05
N ASN A 117 -4.73 -2.53 12.03
CA ASN A 117 -5.31 -2.00 10.78
C ASN A 117 -4.26 -1.51 9.79
N GLY A 118 -3.14 -0.98 10.27
CA GLY A 118 -2.00 -0.60 9.45
C GLY A 118 -1.40 -1.83 8.77
N TYR A 119 -1.03 -2.84 9.57
CA TYR A 119 -0.43 -4.08 9.06
C TYR A 119 -1.36 -4.82 8.10
N ALA A 120 -2.62 -5.05 8.49
CA ALA A 120 -3.62 -5.71 7.65
C ALA A 120 -3.92 -4.91 6.37
N GLY A 121 -3.99 -3.57 6.44
CA GLY A 121 -4.22 -2.70 5.28
C GLY A 121 -3.07 -2.69 4.28
N ILE A 122 -1.83 -2.72 4.77
CA ILE A 122 -0.62 -2.84 3.93
C ILE A 122 -0.54 -4.24 3.34
N ALA A 123 -0.78 -5.30 4.12
CA ALA A 123 -0.82 -6.67 3.65
C ALA A 123 -1.95 -6.92 2.64
N TRP A 124 -3.10 -6.26 2.78
CA TRP A 124 -4.16 -6.24 1.76
C TRP A 124 -3.67 -5.57 0.47
N SER A 125 -2.94 -4.47 0.59
CA SER A 125 -2.48 -3.67 -0.55
C SER A 125 -1.39 -4.38 -1.36
N ILE A 126 -0.41 -4.98 -0.68
CA ILE A 126 0.81 -5.56 -1.28
C ILE A 126 0.67 -7.08 -1.46
N GLY A 127 0.11 -7.77 -0.47
CA GLY A 127 0.01 -9.24 -0.42
C GLY A 127 -1.38 -9.81 -0.67
N GLY A 128 -2.39 -8.96 -0.90
CA GLY A 128 -3.76 -9.42 -1.18
C GLY A 128 -4.45 -10.14 -0.01
N ILE A 129 -3.99 -9.93 1.23
CA ILE A 129 -4.69 -10.42 2.43
C ILE A 129 -6.12 -9.87 2.44
N HIS A 130 -7.11 -10.75 2.64
CA HIS A 130 -8.55 -10.42 2.57
C HIS A 130 -9.01 -9.83 1.21
N ASP A 131 -8.24 -10.04 0.14
CA ASP A 131 -8.65 -9.80 -1.25
C ASP A 131 -8.61 -11.13 -2.03
N ARG A 132 -9.11 -11.07 -3.27
CA ARG A 132 -9.02 -12.16 -4.24
C ARG A 132 -7.94 -11.88 -5.28
N ALA A 133 -7.58 -12.91 -6.05
CA ALA A 133 -6.73 -12.75 -7.24
C ALA A 133 -7.44 -11.92 -8.33
N TRP A 134 -6.67 -11.06 -8.99
CA TRP A 134 -7.07 -10.22 -10.12
C TRP A 134 -6.38 -10.65 -11.42
N PHE A 135 -6.66 -9.93 -12.51
CA PHE A 135 -5.96 -10.12 -13.78
C PHE A 135 -4.46 -9.93 -13.59
N GLU A 136 -3.69 -10.88 -14.13
CA GLU A 136 -2.24 -10.91 -14.03
C GLU A 136 -1.59 -9.74 -14.78
N ARG A 137 -0.58 -9.12 -14.16
CA ARG A 137 0.17 -7.99 -14.69
C ARG A 137 1.64 -8.11 -14.32
N PRO A 138 2.55 -7.52 -15.12
CA PRO A 138 3.94 -7.41 -14.73
C PRO A 138 4.08 -6.75 -13.35
N VAL A 139 5.08 -7.19 -12.59
CA VAL A 139 5.41 -6.78 -11.21
C VAL A 139 4.37 -7.20 -10.17
N TYR A 140 3.09 -6.91 -10.38
CA TYR A 140 2.02 -7.21 -9.42
C TYR A 140 1.60 -8.68 -9.41
N GLY A 141 1.84 -9.41 -10.50
CA GLY A 141 1.15 -10.68 -10.74
C GLY A 141 -0.36 -10.47 -10.64
N LYS A 142 -1.01 -11.23 -9.77
CA LYS A 142 -2.47 -11.19 -9.54
C LYS A 142 -2.91 -10.30 -8.38
N ILE A 143 -2.01 -9.50 -7.80
CA ILE A 143 -2.39 -8.50 -6.80
C ILE A 143 -3.24 -7.40 -7.45
N ARG A 144 -4.26 -6.91 -6.73
CA ARG A 144 -5.15 -5.86 -7.25
C ARG A 144 -4.35 -4.62 -7.63
N TYR A 145 -4.43 -4.22 -8.90
CA TYR A 145 -3.76 -3.03 -9.42
C TYR A 145 -4.57 -1.75 -9.19
N MET A 146 -3.88 -0.65 -8.92
CA MET A 146 -4.43 0.72 -8.94
C MET A 146 -3.48 1.65 -9.70
N ASN A 147 -4.04 2.55 -10.52
CA ASN A 147 -3.28 3.53 -11.29
C ASN A 147 -3.89 4.93 -11.22
N TYR A 148 -3.11 5.92 -11.64
CA TYR A 148 -3.49 7.32 -11.64
C TYR A 148 -4.80 7.56 -12.40
N ASN A 149 -4.93 7.00 -13.61
CA ASN A 149 -6.14 7.17 -14.44
C ASN A 149 -7.40 6.58 -13.77
N GLY A 150 -7.27 5.47 -13.04
CA GLY A 150 -8.35 4.89 -12.25
C GLY A 150 -8.71 5.71 -11.00
N CYS A 151 -7.79 6.51 -10.47
CA CYS A 151 -8.08 7.49 -9.43
C CYS A 151 -8.81 8.70 -10.01
N LYS A 152 -8.34 9.21 -11.16
CA LYS A 152 -8.94 10.34 -11.87
C LYS A 152 -10.40 10.09 -12.28
N SER A 153 -10.79 8.85 -12.57
CA SER A 153 -12.18 8.50 -12.88
C SER A 153 -13.09 8.41 -11.65
N LYS A 154 -12.53 8.38 -10.43
CA LYS A 154 -13.27 8.20 -9.18
C LYS A 154 -13.38 9.46 -8.33
N PHE A 155 -12.40 10.35 -8.39
CA PHE A 155 -12.43 11.61 -7.67
C PHE A 155 -11.63 12.70 -8.37
N ASN A 156 -11.81 13.95 -7.94
CA ASN A 156 -11.08 15.09 -8.48
C ASN A 156 -9.64 15.11 -7.96
N VAL A 157 -8.75 14.39 -8.66
CA VAL A 157 -7.31 14.32 -8.37
C VAL A 157 -6.66 15.70 -8.34
N LYS A 158 -7.02 16.59 -9.27
CA LYS A 158 -6.47 17.95 -9.30
C LYS A 158 -6.77 18.72 -8.02
N LYS A 159 -8.03 18.65 -7.55
CA LYS A 159 -8.43 19.30 -6.28
C LYS A 159 -7.69 18.70 -5.08
N TYR A 160 -7.47 17.38 -5.07
CA TYR A 160 -6.70 16.74 -4.01
C TYR A 160 -5.24 17.24 -3.98
N ILE A 161 -4.58 17.32 -5.14
CA ILE A 161 -3.24 17.90 -5.31
C ILE A 161 -3.22 19.37 -4.90
N GLU A 162 -4.17 20.19 -5.34
CA GLU A 162 -4.27 21.60 -4.93
C GLU A 162 -4.48 21.78 -3.42
N THR A 163 -5.08 20.80 -2.73
CA THR A 163 -5.38 20.87 -1.29
C THR A 163 -4.21 20.45 -0.42
N TYR A 164 -3.47 19.42 -0.83
CA TYR A 164 -2.42 18.78 -0.02
C TYR A 164 -1.02 18.81 -0.64
N GLY A 165 -0.89 19.36 -1.85
CA GLY A 165 0.40 19.61 -2.49
C GLY A 165 1.20 20.63 -1.68
N ILE A 166 2.53 20.47 -1.69
CA ILE A 166 3.50 21.36 -1.05
C ILE A 166 4.33 22.02 -2.14
#